data_AF-A0A9E2M4H0-F1
#
_entry.id   AF-A0A9E2M4H0-F1
#
_cell.length_a   1.000
_cell.length_b   1.000
_cell.length_c   1.000
_cell.angle_alpha   90.00
_cell.angle_beta   90.00
_cell.angle_gamma   90.00
#
_symmetry.space_group_name_H-M   'P 1'
#
loop_
_entity.id
_entity.type
_entity.pdbx_description
1 polymer ?
#
loop_
_entity_poly.entity_id
_entity_poly.type
_entity_poly.pdbx_seq_one_letter_code
_entity_poly.pdbx_strand_id
1 'polypeptide(L)' 'MKVRFTLTMDDATVSGDHYDAIIIDWVSDLAQDEVLRLSQQWITSQNFLTQRMVGLSRVGESSLTIEPVSESL' A
#
# COMPACT_ATOMS: atom_id res chain seq x y z
N MET A 1 -15.39 9.60 -0.18
CA MET A 1 -15.18 9.37 1.27
C MET A 1 -13.69 9.38 1.53
N LYS A 2 -13.25 10.01 2.63
CA LYS A 2 -11.84 9.99 2.99
C LYS A 2 -11.45 8.63 3.54
N VAL A 3 -10.37 8.08 3.01
CA VAL A 3 -9.83 6.78 3.38
C VAL A 3 -8.33 6.93 3.59
N ARG A 4 -7.83 6.40 4.71
CA ARG A 4 -6.40 6.25 4.97
C ARG A 4 -5.97 4.88 4.47
N PHE A 5 -4.85 4.89 3.76
CA PHE A 5 -4.13 3.70 3.34
C PHE A 5 -2.81 3.68 4.07
N THR A 6 -2.46 2.52 4.63
CA THR A 6 -1.15 2.29 5.22
C THR A 6 -0.57 1.03 4.58
N LEU A 7 0.48 1.21 3.79
CA LEU A 7 1.24 0.13 3.18
C LEU A 7 2.51 -0.10 3.99
N THR A 8 2.66 -1.31 4.52
CA THR A 8 3.88 -1.77 5.18
C THR A 8 4.55 -2.81 4.30
N MET A 9 5.86 -2.69 4.12
CA MET A 9 6.70 -3.64 3.40
C MET A 9 7.93 -3.95 4.26
N ASP A 10 8.12 -5.23 4.56
CA ASP A 10 9.25 -5.74 5.34
C ASP A 10 10.27 -6.43 4.43
N ASP A 11 11.55 -6.40 4.81
CA ASP A 11 12.67 -6.93 4.02
C ASP A 11 12.64 -6.40 2.56
N ALA A 12 12.65 -5.07 2.43
CA ALA A 12 12.58 -4.40 1.13
C ALA A 12 13.97 -4.07 0.58
N THR A 13 14.11 -4.08 -0.75
CA THR A 13 15.30 -3.56 -1.43
C THR A 13 14.87 -2.51 -2.46
N VAL A 14 15.36 -1.28 -2.29
CA VAL A 14 15.04 -0.14 -3.16
C VAL A 14 16.33 0.44 -3.70
N SER A 15 16.47 0.49 -5.02
CA SER A 15 17.66 1.04 -5.71
C SER A 15 18.99 0.41 -5.27
N GLY A 16 18.95 -0.84 -4.79
CA GLY A 16 20.11 -1.57 -4.29
C GLY A 16 20.34 -1.45 -2.78
N ASP A 17 19.65 -0.52 -2.11
CA ASP A 17 19.71 -0.38 -0.66
C ASP A 17 18.66 -1.24 0.02
N HIS A 18 19.05 -1.84 1.14
CA HIS A 18 18.17 -2.68 1.94
C HIS A 18 17.52 -1.88 3.07
N TYR A 19 16.23 -2.12 3.29
CA TYR A 19 15.43 -1.52 4.33
C TYR A 19 14.71 -2.62 5.09
N ASP A 20 14.85 -2.63 6.42
CA ASP A 20 14.16 -3.57 7.29
C ASP A 20 12.64 -3.42 7.14
N ALA A 21 12.15 -2.17 7.13
CA ALA A 21 10.76 -1.83 6.93
C ALA A 21 10.58 -0.51 6.18
N ILE A 22 9.60 -0.46 5.28
CA ILE A 22 9.12 0.74 4.60
C ILE A 22 7.63 0.87 4.89
N ILE A 23 7.22 2.03 5.41
CA ILE A 23 5.82 2.34 5.71
C ILE A 23 5.42 3.57 4.88
N ILE A 24 4.35 3.43 4.10
CA ILE A 24 3.76 4.51 3.29
C ILE A 24 2.32 4.73 3.80
N ASP A 25 2.08 5.91 4.37
CA ASP A 25 0.76 6.34 4.84
C ASP A 25 0.25 7.49 3.97
N TRP A 26 -0.96 7.36 3.44
CA TRP A 26 -1.60 8.44 2.69
C TRP A 26 -3.12 8.44 2.85
N VAL A 27 -3.73 9.60 2.62
CA VAL A 27 -5.18 9.77 2.63
C VAL A 27 -5.64 10.13 1.23
N SER A 28 -6.68 9.46 0.76
CA SER A 28 -7.34 9.77 -0.51
C SER A 28 -8.84 9.96 -0.31
N ASP A 29 -9.46 10.77 -1.18
CA ASP A 29 -10.91 10.85 -1.28
C ASP A 29 -11.38 9.98 -2.46
N LEU A 30 -12.01 8.85 -2.14
CA LEU A 30 -12.42 7.84 -3.11
C LEU A 30 -13.88 7.44 -2.90
N ALA A 31 -14.53 6.96 -3.95
CA ALA A 31 -15.83 6.32 -3.84
C ALA A 31 -15.71 4.90 -3.25
N GLN A 32 -16.77 4.39 -2.62
CA GLN A 32 -16.74 3.11 -1.90
C GLN A 32 -16.46 1.91 -2.81
N ASP A 33 -17.00 1.93 -4.02
CA ASP A 33 -16.76 0.92 -5.07
C ASP A 33 -15.30 0.92 -5.53
N GLU A 34 -14.67 2.09 -5.60
CA GLU A 34 -13.26 2.22 -5.95
C GLU A 34 -12.34 1.67 -4.85
N VAL A 35 -12.68 1.87 -3.58
CA VAL A 35 -11.99 1.26 -2.44
C VAL A 35 -12.03 -0.26 -2.54
N LEU A 36 -13.21 -0.85 -2.78
CA LEU A 36 -13.39 -2.30 -2.95
C LEU A 36 -12.54 -2.85 -4.10
N ARG A 37 -12.49 -2.14 -5.24
CA ARG A 37 -11.68 -2.53 -6.39
C ARG A 37 -10.18 -2.55 -6.05
N LEU A 38 -9.69 -1.53 -5.34
CA LEU A 38 -8.28 -1.45 -4.92
C LEU A 38 -7.93 -2.59 -3.95
N SER A 39 -8.80 -2.90 -2.99
CA SER A 39 -8.62 -4.02 -2.07
C SER A 39 -8.51 -5.36 -2.83
N GLN A 40 -9.35 -5.59 -3.84
CA GLN A 40 -9.28 -6.81 -4.65
C GLN A 40 -8.00 -6.87 -5.49
N GLN A 41 -7.58 -5.75 -6.09
CA GLN A 41 -6.33 -5.68 -6.86
C GLN A 41 -5.10 -5.97 -5.99
N TRP A 42 -5.09 -5.48 -4.74
CA TRP A 42 -4.04 -5.79 -3.78
C TRP A 42 -3.96 -7.30 -3.48
N ILE A 43 -5.09 -7.94 -3.17
CA ILE A 43 -5.15 -9.37 -2.82
C ILE A 43 -4.69 -10.26 -3.97
N THR A 44 -5.01 -9.89 -5.21
CA THR A 44 -4.83 -10.76 -6.37
C THR A 44 -3.43 -10.71 -6.98
N SER A 45 -2.62 -9.71 -6.65
CA SER A 45 -1.32 -9.53 -7.30
C SER A 45 -0.19 -9.31 -6.30
N GLN A 46 0.49 -10.40 -5.96
CA GLN A 46 1.70 -10.39 -5.11
C GLN A 46 2.82 -9.49 -5.63
N ASN A 47 2.87 -9.22 -6.95
CA ASN A 47 3.91 -8.42 -7.61
C ASN A 47 3.43 -7.03 -8.05
N PHE A 48 2.21 -6.62 -7.69
CA PHE A 48 1.67 -5.33 -8.11
C PHE A 48 2.52 -4.15 -7.64
N LEU A 49 3.09 -4.25 -6.43
CA LEU A 49 3.95 -3.23 -5.87
C LEU A 49 5.26 -3.06 -6.64
N THR A 50 5.96 -4.15 -6.91
CA THR A 50 7.23 -4.14 -7.65
C THR A 50 7.04 -3.65 -9.09
N GLN A 51 5.86 -3.83 -9.68
CA GLN A 51 5.52 -3.28 -10.99
C GLN A 51 5.25 -1.78 -11.00
N ARG A 52 4.77 -1.20 -9.88
CA ARG A 52 4.41 0.22 -9.80
C ARG A 52 5.46 1.10 -9.14
N MET A 53 6.29 0.53 -8.28
CA MET A 53 7.31 1.25 -7.51
C MET A 53 8.66 1.15 -8.20
N VAL A 54 9.07 2.24 -8.86
CA VAL A 54 10.37 2.33 -9.52
C VAL A 54 11.50 2.16 -8.49
N GLY A 55 12.42 1.25 -8.77
CA GLY A 55 13.56 0.95 -7.90
C GLY A 55 13.30 -0.14 -6.86
N LEU A 56 12.04 -0.53 -6.60
CA LEU A 56 11.71 -1.63 -5.71
C LEU A 56 11.98 -2.97 -6.41
N SER A 57 13.04 -3.67 -6.01
CA SER A 57 13.48 -4.92 -6.63
C SER A 57 13.09 -6.16 -5.83
N ARG A 58 12.85 -6.02 -4.52
CA ARG A 58 12.47 -7.10 -3.62
C ARG A 58 11.61 -6.58 -2.48
N VAL A 59 10.64 -7.39 -2.07
CA VAL A 59 9.85 -7.25 -0.84
C VAL A 59 9.68 -8.65 -0.27
N GLY A 60 9.92 -8.82 1.03
CA GLY A 60 9.64 -10.08 1.72
C GLY A 60 8.14 -10.23 1.98
N GLU A 61 7.65 -9.48 2.96
CA GLU A 61 6.22 -9.45 3.32
C GLU A 61 5.65 -8.05 3.08
N SER A 62 4.36 -7.99 2.74
CA SER A 62 3.67 -6.70 2.62
C SER A 62 2.23 -6.80 3.08
N SER A 63 1.75 -5.72 3.70
CA SER A 63 0.38 -5.57 4.16
C SER A 63 -0.16 -4.20 3.78
N LEU A 64 -1.39 -4.16 3.29
CA LEU A 64 -2.13 -2.92 3.04
C LEU A 64 -3.32 -2.85 3.98
N THR A 65 -3.33 -1.84 4.83
CA THR A 65 -4.47 -1.48 5.68
C THR A 65 -5.24 -0.33 5.05
N ILE A 66 -6.57 -0.42 5.09
CA ILE A 66 -7.48 0.55 4.47
C ILE A 66 -8.54 0.90 5.50
N GLU A 67 -8.58 2.15 5.94
CA GLU A 67 -9.45 2.60 7.03
C GLU A 67 -10.22 3.86 6.62
N PRO A 68 -11.54 3.94 6.85
CA PRO A 68 -12.27 5.20 6.72
C PRO A 68 -11.67 6.24 7.66
N VAL A 69 -11.38 7.43 7.15
CA VAL A 69 -11.03 8.56 8.02
C VAL A 69 -12.35 9.11 8.55
N SER A 70 -12.70 8.74 9.78
CA SER A 70 -13.79 9.40 10.49
C SER A 70 -13.41 10.88 10.62
N GLU A 71 -14.18 11.78 10.02
CA GLU A 71 -14.14 13.18 10.42
C GLU A 71 -14.59 13.19 11.88
N SER A 72 -13.62 13.41 12.78
CA SER A 72 -13.93 13.68 14.18
C SER A 72 -14.78 14.95 14.16
N LEU A 73 -16.05 14.83 14.55
CA LEU A 73 -16.99 15.95 14.73
C LEU A 73 -16.45 16.96 15.74
#